data_AF-A0A6C0KS31-F1
#
_entry.id   AF-A0A6C0KS31-F1
#
_cell.length_a   1.000
_cell.length_b   1.000
_cell.length_c   1.000
_cell.angle_alpha   90.00
_cell.angle_beta   90.00
_cell.angle_gamma   90.00
#
_symmetry.space_group_name_H-M   'P 1'
#
loop_
_entity.id
_entity.type
_entity.pdbx_description
1 polymer ?
#
loop_
_entity_poly.entity_id
_entity_poly.type
_entity_poly.pdbx_seq_one_letter_code
_entity_poly.pdbx_strand_id
1 'polypeptide(L)'
;MEQKRHNFQSKLSEGLKYNERMIVTLKKSIENIETSLSAGKDSTFYENRIAQTETSIRNYQTKNEELQTKLNVVMSGGCDAEILKKHEEVKDALQKKEEENSKKEIAEKEMNKKRKECSKNFEQRERESSRKDFFAKKDNERSYERYCQISETAPDYILNNVKSMPNNKGYKFKNVFFFGELPAEKNSPVVIFDRKPDGMLITETYSDQEVVYFKPRDGKQKELVRRTRLVKNVNAPATRIPMR
;
A
#
# COMPACT_ATOMS: atom_id res chain seq x y z
N MET A 1 -35.19 -0.21 39.98
CA MET A 1 -36.44 -0.30 39.18
C MET A 1 -37.10 1.06 38.99
N GLU A 2 -37.20 1.88 40.03
CA GLU A 2 -37.83 3.22 39.99
C GLU A 2 -37.27 4.13 38.89
N GLN A 3 -35.94 4.20 38.72
CA GLN A 3 -35.33 5.01 37.66
C GLN A 3 -35.75 4.58 36.25
N LYS A 4 -35.94 3.27 36.02
CA LYS A 4 -36.41 2.73 34.73
C LYS A 4 -37.87 3.09 34.48
N ARG A 5 -38.71 2.99 35.52
CA ARG A 5 -40.12 3.43 35.46
C ARG A 5 -40.21 4.92 35.19
N HIS A 6 -39.43 5.74 35.89
CA HIS A 6 -39.39 7.20 35.66
C HIS A 6 -39.01 7.51 34.22
N ASN A 7 -37.97 6.88 33.66
CA ASN A 7 -37.58 7.13 32.27
C ASN A 7 -38.69 6.77 31.27
N PHE A 8 -39.42 5.68 31.53
CA PHE A 8 -40.55 5.28 30.70
C PHE A 8 -41.74 6.23 30.83
N GLN A 9 -42.05 6.67 32.06
CA GLN A 9 -43.08 7.68 32.34
C GLN A 9 -42.77 9.03 31.69
N SER A 10 -41.50 9.46 31.67
CA SER A 10 -41.08 10.70 31.00
C SER A 10 -41.37 10.63 29.51
N LYS A 11 -41.03 9.51 28.84
CA LYS A 11 -41.31 9.30 27.41
C LYS A 11 -42.81 9.32 27.09
N LEU A 12 -43.63 8.66 27.92
CA LEU A 12 -45.09 8.68 27.75
C LEU A 12 -45.66 10.08 27.96
N SER A 13 -45.17 10.79 28.99
CA SER A 13 -45.55 12.18 29.28
C SER A 13 -45.16 13.14 28.16
N GLU A 14 -43.99 12.97 27.55
CA GLU A 14 -43.56 13.73 26.38
C GLU A 14 -44.46 13.47 25.18
N GLY A 15 -44.85 12.21 24.95
CA GLY A 15 -45.81 11.83 23.90
C GLY A 15 -47.17 12.50 24.08
N LEU A 16 -47.70 12.53 25.32
CA LEU A 16 -48.94 13.22 25.66
C LEU A 16 -48.86 14.72 25.36
N LYS A 17 -47.82 15.39 25.86
CA LYS A 17 -47.58 16.82 25.63
C LYS A 17 -47.46 17.14 24.13
N TYR A 18 -46.81 16.26 23.36
CA TYR A 18 -46.69 16.42 21.91
C TYR A 18 -48.06 16.37 21.23
N ASN A 19 -48.86 15.35 21.52
CA ASN A 19 -50.20 15.20 20.96
C ASN A 19 -51.14 16.35 21.35
N GLU A 20 -51.07 16.83 22.59
CA GLU A 20 -51.84 18.00 23.05
C GLU A 20 -51.51 19.26 22.24
N ARG A 21 -50.21 19.53 22.00
CA ARG A 21 -49.77 20.64 21.14
C ARG A 21 -50.30 20.50 19.71
N MET A 22 -50.32 19.27 19.18
CA MET A 22 -50.87 19.00 17.85
C MET A 22 -52.37 19.27 17.80
N ILE A 23 -53.14 18.85 18.81
CA ILE A 23 -54.58 19.12 18.90
C ILE A 23 -54.83 20.63 18.93
N VAL A 24 -54.11 21.40 19.75
CA VAL A 24 -54.26 22.87 19.83
C VAL A 24 -53.96 23.52 18.47
N THR A 25 -52.93 23.05 17.77
CA THR A 25 -52.56 23.55 16.44
C THR A 25 -53.64 23.27 15.40
N LEU A 26 -54.19 22.05 15.39
CA LEU A 26 -55.26 21.66 14.47
C LEU A 26 -56.56 22.41 14.76
N LYS A 27 -56.91 22.66 16.03
CA LYS A 27 -58.08 23.47 16.39
C LYS A 27 -57.97 24.90 15.88
N LYS A 28 -56.83 25.56 16.06
CA LYS A 28 -56.56 26.88 15.48
C LYS A 28 -56.64 26.87 13.96
N SER A 29 -56.21 25.79 13.31
CA SER A 29 -56.35 25.62 11.87
C SER A 29 -57.82 25.60 11.44
N ILE A 30 -58.70 24.94 12.21
CA ILE A 30 -60.15 24.94 11.96
C ILE A 30 -60.72 26.35 12.12
N GLU A 31 -60.42 27.04 13.22
CA GLU A 31 -60.89 28.43 13.48
C GLU A 31 -60.53 29.39 12.34
N ASN A 32 -59.30 29.28 11.80
CA ASN A 32 -58.84 30.08 10.66
C ASN A 32 -59.60 29.74 9.36
N ILE A 33 -59.94 28.47 9.16
CA ILE A 33 -60.72 28.02 8.00
C ILE A 33 -62.17 28.51 8.13
N GLU A 34 -62.79 28.41 9.30
CA GLU A 34 -64.15 28.89 9.59
C GLU A 34 -64.27 30.41 9.36
N THR A 35 -63.26 31.17 9.79
CA THR A 35 -63.18 32.62 9.52
C THR A 35 -63.09 32.93 8.01
N SER A 36 -62.49 32.03 7.23
CA SER A 36 -62.43 32.17 5.77
C SER A 36 -63.75 31.76 5.08
N LEU A 37 -64.52 30.87 5.71
CA LEU A 37 -65.82 30.39 5.23
C LEU A 37 -66.89 31.50 5.35
N SER A 38 -66.90 32.21 6.47
CA SER A 38 -67.83 33.33 6.73
C SER A 38 -67.62 34.51 5.79
N ALA A 39 -66.46 34.60 5.13
CA ALA A 39 -66.12 35.61 4.13
C ALA A 39 -66.63 35.28 2.70
N GLY A 40 -67.44 34.24 2.51
CA GLY A 40 -68.13 33.95 1.24
C GLY A 40 -67.31 33.17 0.20
N LYS A 41 -66.34 32.36 0.62
CA LYS A 41 -65.55 31.46 -0.26
C LYS A 41 -66.22 30.08 -0.41
N ASP A 42 -65.82 29.29 -1.42
CA ASP A 42 -66.36 27.96 -1.74
C ASP A 42 -66.54 27.03 -0.52
N SER A 43 -67.80 26.83 -0.07
CA SER A 43 -68.06 26.17 1.22
C SER A 43 -67.70 24.68 1.25
N THR A 44 -67.93 23.95 0.15
CA THR A 44 -67.73 22.48 0.08
C THR A 44 -66.26 22.07 0.23
N PHE A 45 -65.32 22.85 -0.31
CA PHE A 45 -63.89 22.56 -0.20
C PHE A 45 -63.42 22.68 1.26
N TYR A 46 -63.82 23.76 1.93
CA TYR A 46 -63.42 24.01 3.30
C TYR A 46 -64.12 23.08 4.31
N GLU A 47 -65.38 22.72 4.08
CA GLU A 47 -66.09 21.70 4.87
C GLU A 47 -65.35 20.36 4.87
N ASN A 48 -64.92 19.89 3.69
CA ASN A 48 -64.12 18.66 3.57
C ASN A 48 -62.78 18.76 4.33
N ARG A 49 -62.13 19.92 4.28
CA ARG A 49 -60.87 20.15 4.98
C ARG A 49 -61.03 20.23 6.50
N ILE A 50 -62.14 20.81 6.98
CA ILE A 50 -62.50 20.79 8.40
C ILE A 50 -62.71 19.34 8.84
N ALA A 51 -63.50 18.55 8.10
CA ALA A 51 -63.75 17.13 8.43
C ALA A 51 -62.46 16.28 8.51
N GLN A 52 -61.50 16.48 7.61
CA GLN A 52 -60.19 15.82 7.68
C GLN A 52 -59.39 16.24 8.91
N THR A 53 -59.43 17.52 9.25
CA THR A 53 -58.73 18.09 10.41
C THR A 53 -59.35 17.58 11.71
N GLU A 54 -60.68 17.51 11.80
CA GLU A 54 -61.41 16.91 12.92
C GLU A 54 -61.10 15.43 13.10
N THR A 55 -61.03 14.67 12.00
CA THR A 55 -60.63 13.25 12.05
C THR A 55 -59.22 13.10 12.63
N SER A 56 -58.30 14.00 12.26
CA SER A 56 -56.94 14.03 12.80
C SER A 56 -56.93 14.38 14.30
N ILE A 57 -57.73 15.36 14.73
CA ILE A 57 -57.92 15.70 16.16
C ILE A 57 -58.41 14.48 16.94
N ARG A 58 -59.45 13.79 16.45
CA ARG A 58 -59.97 12.58 17.09
C ARG A 58 -58.90 11.50 17.22
N ASN A 59 -58.12 11.27 16.18
CA ASN A 59 -57.00 10.31 16.22
C ASN A 59 -55.96 10.66 17.29
N TYR A 60 -55.61 11.95 17.47
CA TYR A 60 -54.69 12.38 18.53
C TYR A 60 -55.32 12.26 19.92
N GLN A 61 -56.62 12.50 20.07
CA GLN A 61 -57.35 12.32 21.33
C GLN A 61 -57.37 10.85 21.74
N THR A 62 -57.71 9.93 20.84
CA THR A 62 -57.65 8.48 21.09
C THR A 62 -56.24 8.05 21.49
N LYS A 63 -55.20 8.54 20.81
CA LYS A 63 -53.81 8.27 21.20
C LYS A 63 -53.47 8.80 22.59
N ASN A 64 -54.02 9.94 23.01
CA ASN A 64 -53.82 10.44 24.36
C ASN A 64 -54.49 9.57 25.41
N GLU A 65 -55.71 9.08 25.15
CA GLU A 65 -56.38 8.13 26.04
C GLU A 65 -55.57 6.83 26.17
N GLU A 66 -55.03 6.30 25.07
CA GLU A 66 -54.14 5.14 25.08
C GLU A 66 -52.83 5.38 25.85
N LEU A 67 -52.21 6.56 25.69
CA LEU A 67 -51.00 6.91 26.42
C LEU A 67 -51.27 7.13 27.91
N GLN A 68 -52.41 7.73 28.26
CA GLN A 68 -52.82 7.97 29.64
C GLN A 68 -53.13 6.66 30.37
N THR A 69 -53.85 5.75 29.72
CA THR A 69 -54.10 4.40 30.25
C THR A 69 -52.79 3.64 30.45
N LYS A 70 -51.88 3.65 29.48
CA LYS A 70 -50.53 3.06 29.64
C LYS A 70 -49.74 3.70 30.78
N LEU A 71 -49.81 5.02 30.94
CA LEU A 71 -49.12 5.74 32.01
C LEU A 71 -49.63 5.30 33.39
N ASN A 72 -50.94 5.15 33.55
CA ASN A 72 -51.55 4.62 34.78
C ASN A 72 -51.11 3.17 35.06
N VAL A 73 -51.07 2.31 34.04
CA VAL A 73 -50.57 0.92 34.20
C VAL A 73 -49.10 0.91 34.63
N VAL A 74 -48.26 1.77 34.05
CA VAL A 74 -46.85 1.92 34.45
C VAL A 74 -46.71 2.44 35.87
N MET A 75 -47.53 3.41 36.30
CA MET A 75 -47.54 3.90 37.68
C MET A 75 -47.90 2.80 38.69
N SER A 76 -48.84 1.92 38.33
CA SER A 76 -49.22 0.76 39.15
C SER A 76 -48.19 -0.38 39.16
N GLY A 77 -47.14 -0.31 38.32
CA GLY A 77 -46.13 -1.35 38.18
C GLY A 77 -46.53 -2.52 37.26
N GLY A 78 -47.70 -2.47 36.61
CA GLY A 78 -48.19 -3.54 35.73
C GLY A 78 -47.33 -3.80 34.48
N CYS A 79 -46.48 -2.84 34.09
CA CYS A 79 -45.58 -2.95 32.93
C CYS A 79 -44.12 -3.27 33.30
N ASP A 80 -43.82 -3.65 34.54
CA ASP A 80 -42.43 -3.84 34.99
C ASP A 80 -41.66 -4.91 34.21
N ALA A 81 -42.33 -6.03 33.90
CA ALA A 81 -41.72 -7.12 33.14
C ALA A 81 -41.31 -6.66 31.73
N GLU A 82 -42.16 -5.88 31.06
CA GLU A 82 -41.86 -5.32 29.73
C GLU A 82 -40.75 -4.28 29.78
N ILE A 83 -40.74 -3.42 30.80
CA ILE A 83 -39.70 -2.40 31.01
C ILE A 83 -38.34 -3.06 31.25
N LEU A 84 -38.31 -4.12 32.06
CA LEU A 84 -37.11 -4.91 32.32
C LEU A 84 -36.60 -5.58 31.05
N LYS A 85 -37.47 -6.28 30.32
CA LYS A 85 -37.12 -6.94 29.06
C LYS A 85 -36.54 -5.95 28.05
N LYS A 86 -37.19 -4.81 27.81
CA LYS A 86 -36.67 -3.77 26.90
C LYS A 86 -35.34 -3.20 27.36
N HIS A 87 -35.16 -3.05 28.67
CA HIS A 87 -33.89 -2.55 29.19
C HIS A 87 -32.76 -3.56 29.01
N GLU A 88 -33.03 -4.86 29.20
CA GLU A 88 -32.07 -5.93 28.94
C GLU A 88 -31.70 -5.99 27.46
N GLU A 89 -32.69 -5.96 26.57
CA GLU A 89 -32.46 -5.90 25.12
C GLU A 89 -31.57 -4.72 24.71
N VAL A 90 -31.83 -3.52 25.26
CA VAL A 90 -30.99 -2.34 24.99
C VAL A 90 -29.58 -2.51 25.55
N LYS A 91 -29.44 -3.06 26.76
CA LYS A 91 -28.14 -3.28 27.39
C LYS A 91 -27.31 -4.28 26.57
N ASP A 92 -27.92 -5.39 26.15
CA ASP A 92 -27.25 -6.40 25.34
C ASP A 92 -26.86 -5.86 23.96
N ALA A 93 -27.73 -5.04 23.34
CA ALA A 93 -27.42 -4.38 22.09
C ALA A 93 -26.24 -3.39 22.23
N LEU A 94 -26.18 -2.62 23.32
CA LEU A 94 -25.08 -1.72 23.60
C LEU A 94 -23.77 -2.48 23.81
N GLN A 95 -23.80 -3.54 24.61
CA GLN A 95 -22.63 -4.37 24.87
C GLN A 95 -22.10 -5.01 23.57
N LYS A 96 -22.98 -5.58 22.73
CA LYS A 96 -22.59 -6.12 21.42
C LYS A 96 -21.96 -5.04 20.53
N LYS A 97 -22.50 -3.83 20.52
CA LYS A 97 -21.96 -2.70 19.75
C LYS A 97 -20.59 -2.26 20.25
N GLU A 98 -20.36 -2.24 21.56
CA GLU A 98 -19.05 -1.94 22.16
C GLU A 98 -18.02 -3.02 21.81
N GLU A 99 -18.39 -4.30 21.89
CA GLU A 99 -17.56 -5.43 21.47
C GLU A 99 -17.20 -5.37 19.97
N GLU A 100 -18.16 -5.03 19.11
CA GLU A 100 -17.88 -4.83 17.68
C GLU A 100 -16.95 -3.65 17.42
N ASN A 101 -17.16 -2.52 18.10
CA ASN A 101 -16.32 -1.34 17.94
C ASN A 101 -14.89 -1.58 18.40
N SER A 102 -14.70 -2.24 19.55
CA SER A 102 -13.38 -2.61 20.04
C SER A 102 -12.65 -3.57 19.10
N LYS A 103 -13.35 -4.57 18.54
CA LYS A 103 -12.80 -5.46 17.50
C LYS A 103 -12.37 -4.69 16.25
N LYS A 104 -13.17 -3.74 15.78
CA LYS A 104 -12.84 -2.88 14.64
C LYS A 104 -11.61 -2.03 14.91
N GLU A 105 -11.52 -1.42 16.10
CA GLU A 105 -10.38 -0.58 16.49
C GLU A 105 -9.07 -1.39 16.56
N ILE A 106 -9.11 -2.61 17.12
CA ILE A 106 -7.95 -3.51 17.15
C ILE A 106 -7.52 -3.87 15.73
N ALA A 107 -8.46 -4.26 14.87
CA ALA A 107 -8.18 -4.61 13.48
C ALA A 107 -7.57 -3.43 12.70
N GLU A 108 -8.08 -2.21 12.91
CA GLU A 108 -7.55 -1.01 12.29
C GLU A 108 -6.13 -0.69 12.77
N LYS A 109 -5.85 -0.81 14.08
CA LYS A 109 -4.50 -0.65 14.64
C LYS A 109 -3.52 -1.65 14.05
N GLU A 110 -3.91 -2.91 13.91
CA GLU A 110 -3.07 -3.95 13.28
C GLU A 110 -2.81 -3.68 11.80
N MET A 111 -3.84 -3.30 11.04
CA MET A 111 -3.71 -2.92 9.63
C MET A 111 -2.79 -1.72 9.46
N ASN A 112 -2.94 -0.69 10.30
CA ASN A 112 -2.08 0.49 10.28
C ASN A 112 -0.63 0.15 10.65
N LYS A 113 -0.40 -0.77 11.61
CA LYS A 113 0.94 -1.26 11.94
C LYS A 113 1.59 -1.96 10.74
N LYS A 114 0.88 -2.89 10.09
CA LYS A 114 1.34 -3.61 8.89
C LYS A 114 1.64 -2.65 7.74
N ARG A 115 0.78 -1.65 7.51
CA ARG A 115 0.99 -0.62 6.48
C ARG A 115 2.25 0.21 6.73
N LYS A 116 2.47 0.65 7.98
CA LYS A 116 3.67 1.38 8.38
C LYS A 116 4.94 0.54 8.18
N GLU A 117 4.90 -0.74 8.55
CA GLU A 117 6.03 -1.66 8.36
C GLU A 117 6.33 -1.89 6.88
N CYS A 118 5.31 -2.12 6.05
CA CYS A 118 5.46 -2.25 4.61
C CYS A 118 6.08 -0.99 3.97
N SER A 119 5.60 0.20 4.35
CA SER A 119 6.17 1.48 3.88
C SER A 119 7.63 1.64 4.26
N LYS A 120 8.00 1.35 5.52
CA LYS A 120 9.39 1.41 5.98
C LYS A 120 10.30 0.45 5.20
N ASN A 121 9.84 -0.78 4.97
CA ASN A 121 10.59 -1.78 4.22
C ASN A 121 10.77 -1.36 2.76
N PHE A 122 9.75 -0.76 2.15
CA PHE A 122 9.83 -0.21 0.80
C PHE A 122 10.86 0.93 0.71
N GLU A 123 10.77 1.93 1.58
CA GLU A 123 11.73 3.05 1.63
C GLU A 123 13.17 2.57 1.88
N GLN A 124 13.35 1.57 2.74
CA GLN A 124 14.67 1.00 2.99
C GLN A 124 15.24 0.34 1.73
N ARG A 125 14.45 -0.46 1.02
CA ARG A 125 14.88 -1.11 -0.24
C ARG A 125 15.25 -0.08 -1.30
N GLU A 126 14.46 0.98 -1.43
CA GLU A 126 14.72 2.06 -2.37
C GLU A 126 16.04 2.79 -2.05
N ARG A 127 16.28 3.10 -0.77
CA ARG A 127 17.54 3.70 -0.31
C ARG A 127 18.74 2.78 -0.55
N GLU A 128 18.59 1.49 -0.30
CA GLU A 128 19.63 0.49 -0.57
C GLU A 128 19.94 0.38 -2.07
N SER A 129 18.92 0.36 -2.93
CA SER A 129 19.10 0.38 -4.38
C SER A 129 19.83 1.64 -4.83
N SER A 130 19.35 2.81 -4.39
CA SER A 130 19.95 4.11 -4.74
C SER A 130 21.41 4.21 -4.29
N ARG A 131 21.73 3.68 -3.10
CA ARG A 131 23.13 3.59 -2.62
C ARG A 131 23.96 2.68 -3.50
N LYS A 132 23.46 1.49 -3.84
CA LYS A 132 24.16 0.55 -4.73
C LYS A 132 24.45 1.19 -6.08
N ASP A 133 23.46 1.87 -6.66
CA ASP A 133 23.60 2.55 -7.95
C ASP A 133 24.62 3.69 -7.88
N PHE A 134 24.58 4.48 -6.80
CA PHE A 134 25.56 5.54 -6.56
C PHE A 134 26.99 4.99 -6.44
N PHE A 135 27.19 3.94 -5.64
CA PHE A 135 28.51 3.32 -5.49
C PHE A 135 28.97 2.66 -6.79
N ALA A 136 28.08 2.01 -7.53
CA ALA A 136 28.41 1.43 -8.84
C ALA A 136 28.83 2.51 -9.83
N LYS A 137 28.12 3.64 -9.88
CA LYS A 137 28.49 4.79 -10.74
C LYS A 137 29.88 5.32 -10.36
N LYS A 138 30.13 5.52 -9.07
CA LYS A 138 31.42 6.03 -8.56
C LYS A 138 32.56 5.04 -8.81
N ASP A 139 32.31 3.74 -8.68
CA ASP A 139 33.30 2.70 -8.94
C ASP A 139 33.64 2.61 -10.44
N ASN A 140 32.63 2.74 -11.31
CA ASN A 140 32.82 2.84 -12.74
C ASN A 140 33.63 4.08 -13.13
N GLU A 141 33.31 5.24 -12.55
CA GLU A 141 34.03 6.49 -12.77
C GLU A 141 35.51 6.37 -12.37
N ARG A 142 35.79 5.84 -11.16
CA ARG A 142 37.16 5.55 -10.70
C ARG A 142 37.89 4.56 -11.60
N SER A 143 37.19 3.53 -12.06
CA SER A 143 37.75 2.52 -12.96
C SER A 143 38.11 3.14 -14.31
N TYR A 144 37.28 4.05 -14.82
CA TYR A 144 37.52 4.79 -16.05
C TYR A 144 38.67 5.80 -15.91
N GLU A 145 38.71 6.58 -14.84
CA GLU A 145 39.82 7.50 -14.55
C GLU A 145 41.15 6.73 -14.47
N ARG A 146 41.15 5.60 -13.76
CA ARG A 146 42.31 4.72 -13.65
C ARG A 146 42.71 4.15 -15.02
N TYR A 147 41.74 3.75 -15.84
CA TYR A 147 42.01 3.32 -17.21
C TYR A 147 42.70 4.42 -18.01
N CYS A 148 42.19 5.65 -17.98
CA CYS A 148 42.78 6.79 -18.69
C CYS A 148 44.24 7.01 -18.27
N GLN A 149 44.51 7.11 -16.97
CA GLN A 149 45.87 7.28 -16.42
C GLN A 149 46.80 6.13 -16.83
N ILE A 150 46.31 4.88 -16.83
CA ILE A 150 47.12 3.73 -17.22
C ILE A 150 47.34 3.69 -18.73
N SER A 151 46.36 4.12 -19.53
CA SER A 151 46.47 4.18 -20.99
C SER A 151 47.53 5.19 -21.44
N GLU A 152 47.63 6.33 -20.74
CA GLU A 152 48.67 7.34 -20.99
C GLU A 152 50.07 6.85 -20.60
N THR A 153 50.17 5.95 -19.62
CA THR A 153 51.46 5.40 -19.13
C THR A 153 51.76 4.01 -19.68
N ALA A 154 50.97 3.53 -20.64
CA ALA A 154 51.18 2.22 -21.26
C ALA A 154 52.44 2.27 -22.14
N PRO A 155 53.33 1.27 -22.07
CA PRO A 155 54.50 1.21 -22.94
C PRO A 155 54.13 1.16 -24.43
N ASP A 156 54.87 1.90 -25.27
CA ASP A 156 54.61 2.00 -26.72
C ASP A 156 54.51 0.65 -27.42
N TYR A 157 55.31 -0.34 -27.01
CA TYR A 157 55.25 -1.68 -27.61
C TYR A 157 53.90 -2.36 -27.38
N ILE A 158 53.21 -2.11 -26.25
CA ILE A 158 51.87 -2.64 -26.00
C ILE A 158 50.88 -1.97 -26.94
N LEU A 159 50.92 -0.63 -27.02
CA LEU A 159 50.03 0.16 -27.88
C LEU A 159 50.19 -0.19 -29.36
N ASN A 160 51.43 -0.36 -29.82
CA ASN A 160 51.74 -0.75 -31.20
C ASN A 160 51.28 -2.18 -31.51
N ASN A 161 51.50 -3.14 -30.59
CA ASN A 161 51.07 -4.51 -30.80
C ASN A 161 49.54 -4.60 -30.86
N VAL A 162 48.84 -3.91 -29.95
CA VAL A 162 47.37 -3.89 -29.87
C VAL A 162 46.72 -3.44 -31.18
N LYS A 163 47.27 -2.44 -31.87
CA LYS A 163 46.77 -2.00 -33.20
C LYS A 163 46.78 -3.10 -34.25
N SER A 164 47.75 -4.01 -34.16
CA SER A 164 47.93 -5.13 -35.10
C SER A 164 47.33 -6.47 -34.63
N MET A 165 46.71 -6.49 -33.45
CA MET A 165 46.17 -7.70 -32.83
C MET A 165 44.65 -7.80 -33.00
N PRO A 166 44.08 -9.02 -33.03
CA PRO A 166 42.64 -9.23 -32.98
C PRO A 166 42.06 -9.00 -31.57
N ASN A 167 40.80 -8.61 -31.47
CA ASN A 167 40.09 -8.24 -30.23
C ASN A 167 39.85 -9.41 -29.24
N ASN A 168 40.23 -10.63 -29.60
CA ASN A 168 40.34 -11.74 -28.65
C ASN A 168 41.77 -11.95 -28.14
N LYS A 169 42.74 -11.09 -28.50
CA LYS A 169 44.10 -11.13 -27.96
C LYS A 169 44.44 -9.77 -27.37
N GLY A 170 45.25 -9.75 -26.32
CA GLY A 170 45.58 -8.49 -25.66
C GLY A 170 46.68 -8.60 -24.61
N TYR A 171 47.03 -7.47 -24.01
CA TYR A 171 47.99 -7.39 -22.92
C TYR A 171 47.31 -7.01 -21.61
N LYS A 172 47.83 -7.49 -20.49
CA LYS A 172 47.49 -6.99 -19.16
C LYS A 172 48.64 -6.12 -18.65
N PHE A 173 48.33 -4.85 -18.36
CA PHE A 173 49.28 -3.90 -17.80
C PHE A 173 48.64 -3.16 -16.62
N LYS A 174 49.29 -3.20 -15.45
CA LYS A 174 48.78 -2.59 -14.19
C LYS A 174 47.31 -2.93 -13.86
N ASN A 175 46.88 -4.16 -14.16
CA ASN A 175 45.51 -4.67 -14.01
C ASN A 175 44.47 -4.09 -14.98
N VAL A 176 44.90 -3.44 -16.06
CA VAL A 176 44.05 -3.06 -17.20
C VAL A 176 44.34 -3.99 -18.37
N PHE A 177 43.29 -4.39 -19.08
CA PHE A 177 43.37 -5.22 -20.27
C PHE A 177 43.32 -4.34 -21.52
N PHE A 178 44.29 -4.51 -22.41
CA PHE A 178 44.39 -3.83 -23.69
C PHE A 178 44.17 -4.86 -24.79
N PHE A 179 42.97 -4.89 -25.38
CA PHE A 179 42.60 -5.81 -26.46
C PHE A 179 42.90 -5.22 -27.83
N GLY A 180 43.18 -6.11 -28.78
CA GLY A 180 43.47 -5.76 -30.16
C GLY A 180 42.35 -5.01 -30.89
N GLU A 181 42.73 -4.13 -31.83
CA GLU A 181 41.78 -3.34 -32.63
C GLU A 181 41.17 -4.12 -33.81
N LEU A 182 41.83 -5.19 -34.26
CA LEU A 182 41.34 -6.00 -35.38
C LEU A 182 40.16 -6.89 -34.95
N PRO A 183 39.29 -7.33 -35.89
CA PRO A 183 38.21 -8.27 -35.58
C PRO A 183 38.72 -9.55 -34.90
N ALA A 184 37.92 -10.06 -33.96
CA ALA A 184 38.27 -11.29 -33.25
C ALA A 184 38.39 -12.49 -34.20
N GLU A 185 39.42 -13.30 -33.99
CA GLU A 185 39.57 -14.56 -34.72
C GLU A 185 38.45 -15.53 -34.33
N LYS A 186 37.71 -16.04 -35.32
CA LYS A 186 36.63 -17.00 -35.10
C LYS A 186 37.17 -18.29 -34.49
N ASN A 187 36.48 -18.82 -33.48
CA ASN A 187 36.81 -20.07 -32.79
C ASN A 187 38.17 -20.08 -32.07
N SER A 188 38.81 -18.92 -31.89
CA SER A 188 40.04 -18.78 -31.11
C SER A 188 39.71 -18.37 -29.66
N PRO A 189 40.47 -18.85 -28.65
CA PRO A 189 40.31 -18.42 -27.27
C PRO A 189 40.66 -16.94 -27.08
N VAL A 190 40.26 -16.37 -25.93
CA VAL A 190 40.76 -15.06 -25.52
C VAL A 190 42.16 -15.22 -24.94
N VAL A 191 43.17 -14.54 -25.48
CA VAL A 191 44.56 -14.66 -25.04
C VAL A 191 45.05 -13.36 -24.43
N ILE A 192 45.48 -13.39 -23.16
CA ILE A 192 46.03 -12.24 -22.46
C ILE A 192 47.51 -12.46 -22.13
N PHE A 193 48.35 -11.51 -22.51
CA PHE A 193 49.79 -11.47 -22.22
C PHE A 193 50.07 -10.55 -21.02
N ASP A 194 50.58 -11.07 -19.91
CA ASP A 194 50.98 -10.31 -18.71
C ASP A 194 52.50 -10.40 -18.54
N ARG A 195 53.22 -9.32 -18.84
CA ARG A 195 54.68 -9.28 -18.77
C ARG A 195 55.14 -9.17 -17.32
N LYS A 196 56.01 -10.10 -16.90
CA LYS A 196 56.64 -10.15 -15.58
C LYS A 196 58.15 -9.89 -15.70
N PRO A 197 58.85 -9.58 -14.59
CA PRO A 197 60.31 -9.46 -14.59
C PRO A 197 61.03 -10.69 -15.17
N ASP A 198 60.55 -11.89 -14.81
CA ASP A 198 61.19 -13.17 -15.14
C ASP A 198 60.72 -13.77 -16.48
N GLY A 199 59.70 -13.18 -17.12
CA GLY A 199 59.09 -13.75 -18.32
C GLY A 199 57.71 -13.18 -18.64
N MET A 200 56.84 -14.00 -19.21
CA MET A 200 55.50 -13.60 -19.64
C MET A 200 54.49 -14.66 -19.25
N LEU A 201 53.45 -14.26 -18.54
CA LEU A 201 52.28 -15.09 -18.32
C LEU A 201 51.32 -14.95 -19.52
N ILE A 202 50.81 -16.07 -19.99
CA ILE A 202 49.89 -16.16 -21.12
C ILE A 202 48.64 -16.86 -20.61
N THR A 203 47.55 -16.12 -20.49
CA THR A 203 46.24 -16.68 -20.10
C THR A 203 45.40 -16.90 -21.33
N GLU A 204 45.08 -18.16 -21.64
CA GLU A 204 44.16 -18.56 -22.69
C GLU A 204 42.81 -18.93 -22.05
N THR A 205 41.77 -18.14 -22.33
CA THR A 205 40.41 -18.36 -21.85
C THR A 205 39.56 -18.96 -22.95
N TYR A 206 39.16 -20.21 -22.74
CA TYR A 206 38.21 -20.96 -23.56
C TYR A 206 36.81 -20.86 -22.96
N SER A 207 35.83 -21.40 -23.67
CA SER A 207 34.42 -21.35 -23.23
C SER A 207 34.14 -22.12 -21.93
N ASP A 208 34.97 -23.11 -21.60
CA ASP A 208 34.80 -24.08 -20.53
C ASP A 208 36.01 -24.21 -19.60
N GLN A 209 37.12 -23.54 -19.92
CA GLN A 209 38.35 -23.59 -19.13
C GLN A 209 39.22 -22.34 -19.33
N GLU A 210 40.03 -22.05 -18.32
CA GLU A 210 41.11 -21.07 -18.37
C GLU A 210 42.44 -21.82 -18.21
N VAL A 211 43.39 -21.56 -19.09
CA VAL A 211 44.72 -22.16 -19.09
C VAL A 211 45.76 -21.07 -19.01
N VAL A 212 46.66 -21.15 -18.03
CA VAL A 212 47.72 -20.17 -17.80
C VAL A 212 49.07 -20.83 -18.06
N TYR A 213 49.83 -20.25 -18.98
CA TYR A 213 51.20 -20.63 -19.29
C TYR A 213 52.18 -19.56 -18.79
N PHE A 214 53.41 -19.96 -18.49
CA PHE A 214 54.53 -19.07 -18.26
C PHE A 214 55.59 -19.30 -19.33
N LYS A 215 56.05 -18.22 -19.96
CA LYS A 215 57.14 -18.23 -20.93
C LYS A 215 58.34 -17.49 -20.33
N PRO A 216 59.43 -18.20 -19.99
CA PRO A 216 60.65 -17.57 -19.45
C PRO A 216 61.27 -16.57 -20.43
N ARG A 217 61.99 -15.58 -19.92
CA ARG A 217 62.70 -14.58 -20.74
C ARG A 217 63.78 -15.19 -21.63
N ASP A 218 64.40 -16.29 -21.21
CA ASP A 218 65.51 -16.98 -21.88
C ASP A 218 65.11 -17.69 -23.19
N GLY A 219 63.86 -17.53 -23.65
CA GLY A 219 63.39 -18.12 -24.90
C GLY A 219 63.04 -19.62 -24.83
N LYS A 220 63.09 -20.22 -23.64
CA LYS A 220 62.63 -21.59 -23.38
C LYS A 220 61.13 -21.75 -23.71
N GLN A 221 60.72 -23.01 -23.92
CA GLN A 221 59.33 -23.35 -24.25
C GLN A 221 58.35 -22.89 -23.14
N LYS A 222 57.09 -22.65 -23.52
CA LYS A 222 56.05 -22.26 -22.57
C LYS A 222 55.73 -23.42 -21.62
N GLU A 223 55.68 -23.14 -20.33
CA GLU A 223 55.37 -24.09 -19.27
C GLU A 223 53.92 -23.89 -18.78
N LEU A 224 53.20 -24.98 -18.52
CA LEU A 224 51.83 -24.90 -17.97
C LEU A 224 51.90 -24.58 -16.47
N VAL A 225 51.31 -23.47 -16.06
CA VAL A 225 51.25 -23.06 -14.65
C VAL A 225 49.95 -23.53 -14.00
N ARG A 226 48.82 -23.31 -14.68
CA ARG A 226 47.50 -23.56 -14.12
C ARG A 226 46.50 -23.91 -15.20
N ARG A 227 45.62 -24.87 -14.91
CA ARG A 227 44.41 -25.14 -15.69
C ARG A 227 43.22 -25.15 -14.74
N THR A 228 42.20 -24.37 -15.07
CA THR A 228 40.98 -24.24 -14.25
C THR A 228 39.77 -24.44 -15.13
N ARG A 229 38.87 -25.37 -14.75
CA ARG A 229 37.61 -25.58 -15.45
C ARG A 229 36.61 -24.50 -15.04
N LEU A 230 36.01 -23.81 -16.01
CA LEU A 230 34.97 -22.83 -15.77
C LEU A 230 33.62 -23.56 -15.70
N VAL A 231 33.01 -23.58 -14.52
CA VAL A 231 31.64 -24.08 -14.37
C VAL A 231 30.71 -22.98 -14.86
N LYS A 232 30.12 -23.16 -16.05
CA LYS A 232 29.02 -22.30 -16.51
C LYS A 232 27.87 -22.47 -15.52
N ASN A 233 27.62 -21.46 -14.69
CA ASN A 233 26.40 -21.41 -13.88
C ASN A 233 25.21 -21.28 -14.85
N VAL A 234 24.57 -22.41 -15.14
CA VAL A 234 23.42 -22.52 -16.06
C VAL A 234 22.19 -21.74 -15.55
N ASN A 235 22.21 -21.29 -14.30
CA ASN A 235 21.10 -20.58 -13.65
C ASN A 235 21.22 -19.05 -13.61
N ALA A 236 22.11 -18.43 -14.39
CA ALA A 236 22.09 -16.97 -14.54
C ALA A 236 20.86 -16.57 -15.39
N PRO A 237 19.90 -15.80 -14.86
CA PRO A 237 18.75 -15.36 -15.65
C PRO A 237 19.25 -14.52 -16.83
N ALA A 238 18.83 -14.87 -18.04
CA ALA A 238 19.12 -14.09 -19.23
C ALA A 238 18.54 -12.68 -19.08
N THR A 239 19.36 -11.72 -18.66
CA THR A 239 19.02 -10.30 -18.69
C THR A 239 18.88 -9.91 -20.16
N ARG A 240 17.66 -9.98 -20.68
CA ARG A 240 17.29 -9.34 -21.95
C ARG A 240 17.46 -7.84 -21.74
N ILE A 241 18.59 -7.29 -22.20
CA ILE A 241 18.76 -5.85 -22.35
C ILE A 241 17.82 -5.44 -23.50
N PRO A 242 16.78 -4.63 -23.28
CA PRO A 242 15.96 -4.13 -24.37
C PRO A 242 16.84 -3.25 -25.25
N MET A 243 16.95 -3.60 -26.53
CA MET A 243 17.49 -2.67 -27.53
C MET A 243 16.51 -1.51 -27.66
N ARG A 244 17.00 -0.28 -27.44
CA ARG A 244 16.34 0.95 -27.87
C ARG A 244 16.81 1.30 -29.27
#